data_AF-X0Y0P6-F1
#
_entry.id   AF-X0Y0P6-F1
#
_cell.length_a   1.000
_cell.length_b   1.000
_cell.length_c   1.000
_cell.angle_alpha   90.00
_cell.angle_beta   90.00
_cell.angle_gamma   90.00
#
_symmetry.space_group_name_H-M   'P 1'
#
loop_
_entity.id
_entity.type
_entity.pdbx_description
1 polymer ?
#
loop_
_entity_poly.entity_id
_entity_poly.type
_entity_poly.pdbx_seq_one_letter_code
_entity_poly.pdbx_strand_id
1 'polypeptide(L)'
;MWMKWIVFDMMGVIFQVSDDVKNLLVPFIQRRNISVSSEKINELYRKASLGEISSYDFWSQLGFGSDYPDIEKDYLDSYLKLDVEFLGIAKS
;
A
#
# COMPACT_ATOMS: atom_id res chain seq x y z
N MET A 1 32.46 15.40 6.01
CA MET A 1 31.53 15.14 4.89
C MET A 1 30.13 15.44 5.39
N TRP A 2 29.47 16.48 4.90
CA TRP A 2 28.12 16.85 5.38
C TRP A 2 27.08 16.38 4.37
N MET A 3 26.33 15.35 4.75
CA MET A 3 25.12 14.92 4.06
C MET A 3 24.01 15.92 4.43
N LYS A 4 23.45 16.64 3.45
CA LYS A 4 22.37 17.62 3.70
C LYS A 4 20.98 17.01 3.65
N TRP A 5 20.82 15.88 2.97
CA TRP A 5 19.52 15.24 2.73
C TRP A 5 19.69 13.72 2.67
N ILE A 6 18.71 13.02 3.22
CA ILE A 6 18.57 11.56 3.10
C ILE A 6 17.19 11.33 2.51
N VAL A 7 17.13 10.53 1.44
CA VAL A 7 15.89 10.12 0.79
C VAL A 7 15.68 8.66 1.14
N PHE A 8 14.53 8.35 1.75
CA PHE A 8 14.16 6.99 2.12
C PHE A 8 13.11 6.46 1.14
N ASP A 9 13.31 5.22 0.70
CA ASP A 9 12.21 4.45 0.10
C ASP A 9 11.21 4.06 1.20
N MET A 10 9.97 3.75 0.83
CA MET A 10 8.95 3.31 1.78
C MET A 10 9.07 1.81 2.07
N MET A 11 9.14 0.97 1.03
CA MET A 11 9.09 -0.49 1.15
C MET A 11 10.49 -1.08 1.29
N GLY A 12 10.71 -1.83 2.38
CA GLY A 12 12.01 -2.41 2.73
C GLY A 12 13.00 -1.46 3.39
N VAL A 13 12.55 -0.25 3.71
CA VAL A 13 13.34 0.77 4.42
C VAL A 13 12.58 1.32 5.61
N ILE A 14 11.32 1.74 5.43
CA ILE A 14 10.45 2.22 6.53
C ILE A 14 9.50 1.11 7.01
N PHE A 15 8.97 0.33 6.07
CA PHE A 15 8.13 -0.84 6.33
C PHE A 15 8.85 -2.12 5.89
N GLN A 16 8.61 -3.22 6.58
CA GLN A 16 9.20 -4.51 6.18
C GLN A 16 8.77 -4.87 4.75
N VAL A 17 9.71 -5.36 3.92
CA VAL A 17 9.36 -5.90 2.60
C VAL A 17 8.40 -7.06 2.80
N SER A 18 7.19 -6.91 2.32
CA SER A 18 6.23 -7.99 2.20
C SER A 18 5.78 -8.04 0.75
N ASP A 19 5.36 -9.22 0.28
CA ASP A 19 4.71 -9.39 -1.02
C ASP A 19 3.31 -8.75 -0.94
N ASP A 20 3.25 -7.44 -0.71
CA ASP A 20 2.13 -6.70 -0.11
C ASP A 20 0.86 -6.79 -0.95
N VAL A 21 1.02 -6.90 -2.26
CA VAL A 21 -0.11 -7.02 -3.18
C VAL A 21 -0.71 -8.41 -3.12
N LYS A 22 0.13 -9.43 -3.30
CA LYS A 22 -0.32 -10.81 -3.48
C LYS A 22 -0.75 -11.46 -2.17
N ASN A 23 -0.09 -11.12 -1.07
CA ASN A 23 -0.32 -11.72 0.24
C ASN A 23 -1.18 -10.86 1.19
N LEU A 24 -1.33 -9.55 0.94
CA LEU A 24 -2.11 -8.67 1.82
C LEU A 24 -3.28 -7.98 1.11
N LEU A 25 -3.02 -7.27 0.01
CA LEU A 25 -4.04 -6.49 -0.70
C LEU A 25 -5.12 -7.37 -1.34
N VAL A 26 -4.71 -8.44 -2.04
CA VAL A 26 -5.65 -9.38 -2.67
C VAL A 26 -6.57 -10.03 -1.62
N PRO A 27 -6.07 -10.66 -0.53
CA PRO A 27 -6.93 -11.18 0.52
C PRO A 27 -7.79 -10.11 1.22
N PHE A 28 -7.28 -8.90 1.39
CA PHE A 28 -8.04 -7.79 2.00
C PHE A 28 -9.25 -7.39 1.19
N ILE A 29 -9.07 -7.23 -0.12
CA ILE A 29 -10.13 -6.89 -1.07
C ILE A 29 -11.11 -8.06 -1.20
N GLN A 30 -10.62 -9.29 -1.38
CA GLN A 30 -11.48 -10.46 -1.58
C GLN A 30 -12.35 -10.79 -0.37
N ARG A 31 -11.90 -10.49 0.85
CA ARG A 31 -12.74 -10.59 2.06
C ARG A 31 -13.94 -9.64 2.05
N ARG A 32 -13.82 -8.49 1.40
CA ARG A 32 -14.89 -7.47 1.32
C ARG A 32 -15.71 -7.58 0.03
N ASN A 33 -15.08 -8.00 -1.05
CA ASN A 33 -15.71 -8.20 -2.34
C ASN A 33 -15.07 -9.38 -3.10
N ILE A 34 -15.69 -10.55 -2.98
CA ILE A 34 -15.22 -11.79 -3.61
C ILE A 34 -15.31 -11.78 -5.14
N SER A 35 -16.07 -10.85 -5.72
CA SER A 35 -16.23 -10.74 -7.17
C SER A 35 -15.03 -10.14 -7.88
N VAL A 36 -14.10 -9.52 -7.13
CA VAL A 36 -12.89 -8.94 -7.70
C VAL A 36 -11.80 -10.00 -7.83
N SER A 37 -11.37 -10.25 -9.07
CA SER A 37 -10.30 -11.21 -9.33
C SER A 37 -8.92 -10.67 -8.94
N SER A 38 -8.01 -11.56 -8.57
CA SER A 38 -6.61 -11.23 -8.27
C SER A 38 -5.92 -10.52 -9.42
N GLU A 39 -6.24 -10.88 -10.65
CA GLU A 39 -5.66 -10.31 -11.87
C GLU A 39 -6.05 -8.84 -12.00
N LYS A 40 -7.32 -8.51 -11.76
CA LYS A 40 -7.82 -7.14 -11.78
C LYS A 40 -7.17 -6.29 -10.68
N ILE A 41 -7.01 -6.84 -9.48
CA ILE A 41 -6.35 -6.14 -8.36
C ILE A 41 -4.88 -5.84 -8.71
N ASN A 42 -4.16 -6.82 -9.24
CA ASN A 42 -2.76 -6.65 -9.65
C ASN A 42 -2.62 -5.62 -10.78
N GLU A 43 -3.52 -5.63 -11.76
CA GLU A 43 -3.50 -4.68 -12.87
C GLU A 43 -3.73 -3.24 -12.37
N LEU A 44 -4.76 -3.02 -11.55
CA LEU A 44 -5.07 -1.71 -11.01
C LEU A 44 -3.98 -1.22 -10.05
N TYR A 45 -3.42 -2.11 -9.23
CA TYR A 45 -2.30 -1.76 -8.35
C TYR A 45 -1.06 -1.35 -9.15
N ARG A 46 -0.75 -2.06 -10.25
CA ARG A 46 0.35 -1.70 -11.15
C ARG A 46 0.15 -0.31 -11.75
N LYS A 47 -1.07 0.00 -12.21
CA LYS A 47 -1.43 1.32 -12.75
C LYS A 47 -1.26 2.41 -11.69
N ALA A 48 -1.76 2.19 -10.47
CA ALA A 48 -1.63 3.14 -9.36
C ALA A 48 -0.15 3.36 -8.98
N SER A 49 0.64 2.28 -8.92
CA SER A 49 2.08 2.34 -8.60
C SER A 49 2.91 3.09 -9.66
N LEU A 50 2.48 3.06 -10.92
CA LEU A 50 3.08 3.83 -12.01
C LEU A 50 2.59 5.28 -12.08
N GLY A 51 1.64 5.68 -11.22
CA GLY A 51 1.00 6.98 -11.24
C GLY A 51 0.01 7.19 -12.38
N GLU A 52 -0.42 6.11 -13.05
CA GLU A 52 -1.38 6.17 -14.16
C GLU A 52 -2.82 6.42 -13.67
N ILE A 53 -3.13 6.03 -12.44
CA ILE A 53 -4.44 6.27 -11.79
C ILE A 53 -4.22 6.77 -10.35
N SER A 54 -5.16 7.55 -9.83
CA SER A 54 -5.12 8.00 -8.44
C SER A 54 -5.49 6.88 -7.47
N SER A 55 -5.15 7.04 -6.18
CA SER A 55 -5.61 6.15 -5.11
C SER A 55 -7.14 6.04 -5.07
N TYR A 56 -7.85 7.17 -5.23
CA TYR A 56 -9.30 7.18 -5.31
C TYR A 56 -9.81 6.32 -6.49
N ASP A 57 -9.21 6.47 -7.67
CA ASP A 57 -9.59 5.69 -8.86
C ASP A 57 -9.31 4.20 -8.69
N PHE A 58 -8.24 3.84 -7.98
CA PHE A 58 -7.92 2.46 -7.64
C PHE A 58 -9.05 1.84 -6.80
N TRP A 59 -9.43 2.47 -5.68
CA TRP A 59 -10.48 1.95 -4.80
C TRP A 59 -11.86 2.00 -5.46
N SER A 60 -12.15 3.05 -6.23
CA SER A 60 -13.39 3.20 -6.98
C SER A 60 -13.58 2.10 -8.04
N GLN A 61 -12.54 1.78 -8.82
CA GLN A 61 -12.60 0.72 -9.84
C GLN A 61 -12.70 -0.71 -9.28
N LEU A 62 -12.34 -0.88 -8.00
CA LEU A 62 -12.52 -2.10 -7.23
C LEU A 62 -13.90 -2.20 -6.56
N GLY A 63 -14.72 -1.14 -6.65
CA GLY A 63 -16.06 -1.09 -6.08
C GLY A 63 -16.13 -0.53 -4.66
N PHE A 64 -15.06 0.09 -4.17
CA PHE A 64 -14.97 0.66 -2.81
C PHE A 64 -14.90 2.20 -2.83
N GLY A 65 -15.35 2.84 -3.90
CA GLY A 65 -15.31 4.31 -4.03
C GLY A 65 -16.12 5.03 -2.94
N SER A 66 -17.20 4.41 -2.44
CA SER A 66 -18.00 4.93 -1.33
C SER A 66 -17.30 4.84 0.03
N ASP A 67 -16.35 3.92 0.16
CA ASP A 67 -15.64 3.64 1.41
C ASP A 67 -14.28 4.37 1.46
N TYR A 68 -13.93 5.10 0.41
CA TYR A 68 -12.73 5.93 0.37
C TYR A 68 -12.95 7.24 1.15
N PRO A 69 -12.00 7.70 1.98
CA PRO A 69 -10.64 7.18 2.20
C PRO A 69 -10.51 6.15 3.33
N ASP A 70 -11.59 5.80 4.02
CA ASP A 70 -11.54 4.96 5.21
C ASP A 70 -11.03 3.54 4.91
N ILE A 71 -11.42 2.94 3.77
CA ILE A 71 -10.93 1.62 3.36
C ILE A 71 -9.41 1.60 3.11
N GLU A 72 -8.86 2.70 2.59
CA GLU A 72 -7.43 2.84 2.37
C GLU A 72 -6.71 2.89 3.70
N LYS A 73 -7.23 3.70 4.63
CA LYS A 73 -6.69 3.78 5.98
C LYS A 73 -6.74 2.44 6.70
N ASP A 74 -7.87 1.72 6.62
CA ASP A 74 -8.02 0.37 7.19
C ASP A 74 -6.98 -0.60 6.62
N TYR A 75 -6.72 -0.53 5.31
CA TYR A 75 -5.69 -1.35 4.67
C TYR A 75 -4.30 -0.99 5.22
N LEU A 76 -3.95 0.30 5.24
CA LEU A 76 -2.64 0.75 5.71
C LEU A 76 -2.42 0.41 7.19
N ASP A 77 -3.38 0.67 8.06
CA ASP A 77 -3.30 0.42 9.51
C ASP A 77 -3.22 -1.09 9.83
N SER A 78 -3.83 -1.94 9.00
CA SER A 78 -3.88 -3.39 9.25
C SER A 78 -2.66 -4.15 8.70
N TYR A 79 -2.00 -3.62 7.67
CA TYR A 79 -1.04 -4.39 6.87
C TYR A 79 0.37 -3.79 6.81
N LEU A 80 0.53 -2.50 7.09
CA LEU A 80 1.86 -1.91 7.20
C LEU A 80 2.45 -2.17 8.59
N LYS A 81 3.41 -3.10 8.65
CA LYS A 81 4.26 -3.27 9.84
C LYS A 81 5.48 -2.37 9.72
N LEU A 82 5.54 -1.37 10.59
CA LEU A 82 6.69 -0.50 10.71
C LEU A 82 7.94 -1.32 11.04
N ASP A 83 9.05 -1.05 10.36
CA ASP A 83 10.33 -1.58 10.77
C ASP A 83 10.79 -0.88 12.06
N VAL A 84 10.83 -1.64 13.16
CA VAL A 84 11.23 -1.11 14.47
C VAL A 84 12.70 -0.68 14.49
N GLU A 85 13.54 -1.21 13.59
CA GLU A 85 14.93 -0.77 13.45
C GLU A 85 15.02 0.60 12.77
N PHE A 86 14.10 0.93 11.85
CA PHE A 86 14.02 2.25 11.22
C PHE A 86 13.71 3.35 12.25
N LEU A 87 12.95 3.06 13.31
CA LEU A 87 12.69 4.03 14.39
C LEU A 87 13.95 4.52 15.08
N GLY A 88 15.02 3.71 15.11
CA GLY A 88 16.32 4.12 15.64
C GLY A 88 17.03 5.11 14.73
N ILE A 89 16.91 4.94 13.41
CA ILE A 89 17.56 5.75 12.38
C ILE A 89 16.82 7.09 12.18
N ALA A 90 15.48 7.09 12.27
CA ALA A 90 14.69 8.32 12.12
C ALA A 90 14.85 9.30 13.30
N LYS A 91 15.38 8.84 14.44
CA LYS A 91 15.61 9.64 15.66
C LYS A 91 17.02 10.22 15.79
N SER A 92 17.95 9.82 14.91
CA SER A 92 19.35 10.27 14.91
C SER A 92 19.57 11.40 13.92
#